data_AF-H1VML4-F1
#
_entry.id   AF-H1VML4-F1
#
_cell.length_a   1.000
_cell.length_b   1.000
_cell.length_c   1.000
_cell.angle_alpha   90.00
_cell.angle_beta   90.00
_cell.angle_gamma   90.00
#
_symmetry.space_group_name_H-M   'P 1'
#
loop_
_entity.id
_entity.type
_entity.pdbx_description
1 polymer ?
#
loop_
_entity_poly.entity_id
_entity_poly.type
_entity_poly.pdbx_seq_one_letter_code
_entity_poly.pdbx_strand_id
1 'polypeptide(L)'
;MTIDINASEFRLSGEKKTFQAQIIDDGYQHSLVVYQDIATQSFRLHAMVRDGVLRQCPVWTAFVTHQSASPTWLQRKGRKRVWLKDVHLYVFCQEYRQQNQRKGEAGAFEINFVSESGAAHFPEAFLSAASGPSTGSHQAIEDAK
;
A
#
# COMPACT_ATOMS: atom_id res chain seq x y z
N MET A 1 -25.27 -15.17 -12.00
CA MET A 1 -25.23 -15.08 -10.54
C MET A 1 -24.49 -13.80 -10.22
N THR A 2 -25.19 -12.75 -9.79
CA THR A 2 -24.56 -11.46 -9.47
C THR A 2 -24.48 -11.40 -7.96
N ILE A 3 -23.29 -11.61 -7.41
CA ILE A 3 -23.08 -11.46 -5.97
C ILE A 3 -23.00 -9.95 -5.72
N ASP A 4 -24.02 -9.41 -5.08
CA ASP A 4 -24.06 -8.00 -4.65
C ASP A 4 -23.19 -7.89 -3.39
N ILE A 5 -21.89 -7.80 -3.59
CA ILE A 5 -20.91 -7.63 -2.52
C ILE A 5 -20.92 -6.15 -2.14
N ASN A 6 -21.23 -5.86 -0.88
CA ASN A 6 -21.22 -4.48 -0.40
C ASN A 6 -19.77 -3.95 -0.48
N ALA A 7 -19.57 -2.74 -0.98
CA ALA A 7 -18.27 -2.11 -1.06
C ALA A 7 -17.48 -2.06 0.27
N SER A 8 -18.17 -2.12 1.42
CA SER A 8 -17.51 -2.22 2.73
C SER A 8 -16.92 -3.60 3.03
N GLU A 9 -17.36 -4.65 2.32
CA GLU A 9 -17.02 -6.05 2.54
C GLU A 9 -15.60 -6.41 2.03
N PHE A 10 -14.98 -5.56 1.20
CA PHE A 10 -13.58 -5.72 0.74
C PHE A 10 -12.54 -5.37 1.81
N ARG A 11 -12.96 -4.83 2.96
CA ARG A 11 -12.06 -4.61 4.10
C ARG A 11 -11.90 -5.91 4.87
N LEU A 12 -10.70 -6.46 4.86
CA LEU A 12 -10.41 -7.66 5.63
C LEU A 12 -10.41 -7.33 7.12
N SER A 13 -11.05 -8.18 7.91
CA SER A 13 -10.95 -8.11 9.37
C SER A 13 -9.49 -8.27 9.79
N GLY A 14 -9.02 -7.45 10.73
CA GLY A 14 -7.63 -7.49 11.17
C GLY A 14 -6.69 -6.52 10.44
N GLU A 15 -7.21 -5.71 9.51
CA GLU A 15 -6.42 -4.67 8.84
C GLU A 15 -6.77 -3.24 9.29
N LYS A 16 -5.74 -2.41 9.46
CA LYS A 16 -5.87 -0.96 9.67
C LYS A 16 -5.42 -0.20 8.44
N LYS A 17 -6.13 0.89 8.10
CA LYS A 17 -5.73 1.80 7.01
C LYS A 17 -4.60 2.69 7.50
N THR A 18 -3.46 2.68 6.81
CA THR A 18 -2.32 3.57 7.12
C THR A 18 -2.22 4.76 6.16
N PHE A 19 -2.78 4.64 4.96
CA PHE A 19 -2.70 5.70 3.95
C PHE A 19 -3.86 5.62 2.96
N GLN A 20 -4.22 6.77 2.37
CA GLN A 20 -5.14 6.87 1.26
C GLN A 20 -4.83 8.07 0.38
N ALA A 21 -4.82 7.89 -0.94
CA ALA A 21 -4.68 8.98 -1.90
C ALA A 21 -5.39 8.65 -3.22
N GLN A 22 -5.47 9.65 -4.09
CA GLN A 22 -5.95 9.49 -5.46
C GLN A 22 -4.78 9.28 -6.42
N ILE A 23 -4.96 8.35 -7.34
CA ILE A 23 -3.98 8.01 -8.36
C ILE A 23 -4.63 8.07 -9.75
N ILE A 24 -3.79 8.23 -10.77
CA ILE A 24 -4.13 8.00 -12.18
C ILE A 24 -3.46 6.69 -12.55
N ASP A 25 -4.26 5.71 -12.95
CA ASP A 25 -3.78 4.39 -13.33
C ASP A 25 -4.59 3.92 -14.53
N ASP A 26 -3.87 3.46 -15.54
CA ASP A 26 -4.41 3.03 -16.84
C ASP A 26 -5.32 4.08 -17.51
N GLY A 27 -5.04 5.36 -17.28
CA GLY A 27 -5.82 6.49 -17.81
C GLY A 27 -7.05 6.86 -16.98
N TYR A 28 -7.33 6.14 -15.88
CA TYR A 28 -8.48 6.38 -15.02
C TYR A 28 -8.07 6.88 -13.63
N GLN A 29 -8.95 7.63 -12.99
CA GLN A 29 -8.74 8.08 -11.63
C GLN A 29 -9.24 7.02 -10.64
N HIS A 30 -8.37 6.62 -9.71
CA HIS A 30 -8.66 5.60 -8.71
C HIS A 30 -8.37 6.11 -7.30
N SER A 31 -8.99 5.47 -6.32
CA SER A 31 -8.59 5.59 -4.91
C SER A 31 -7.60 4.47 -4.59
N LEU A 32 -6.40 4.85 -4.15
CA LEU A 32 -5.41 3.92 -3.61
C LEU A 32 -5.46 3.97 -2.08
N VAL A 33 -5.53 2.81 -1.45
CA VAL A 33 -5.46 2.64 0.00
C VAL A 33 -4.33 1.68 0.35
N VAL A 34 -3.60 2.00 1.42
CA VAL A 34 -2.65 1.06 2.03
C VAL A 34 -3.25 0.59 3.34
N TYR A 35 -3.34 -0.73 3.47
CA TYR A 35 -3.72 -1.42 4.69
C TYR A 35 -2.49 -2.08 5.29
N GLN A 36 -2.42 -2.10 6.62
CA GLN A 36 -1.48 -2.91 7.38
C GLN A 36 -2.26 -4.00 8.11
N ASP A 37 -1.86 -5.24 7.91
CA ASP A 37 -2.36 -6.38 8.67
C ASP A 37 -1.81 -6.32 10.10
N ILE A 38 -2.69 -6.43 11.10
CA ILE A 38 -2.31 -6.26 12.51
C ILE A 38 -1.47 -7.43 13.01
N ALA A 39 -1.76 -8.66 12.54
CA ALA A 39 -1.09 -9.85 13.03
C ALA A 39 0.34 -9.98 12.49
N THR A 40 0.53 -9.76 11.20
CA THR A 40 1.80 -9.97 10.49
C THR A 40 2.59 -8.69 10.25
N GLN A 41 1.98 -7.52 10.47
CA GLN A 41 2.52 -6.21 10.11
C GLN A 41 2.78 -6.01 8.61
N SER A 42 2.36 -6.95 7.76
CA SER A 42 2.48 -6.88 6.30
C SER A 42 1.54 -5.82 5.72
N PHE A 43 1.83 -5.33 4.52
CA PHE A 43 1.02 -4.29 3.88
C PHE A 43 0.32 -4.80 2.64
N ARG A 44 -0.88 -4.25 2.41
CA ARG A 44 -1.69 -4.49 1.22
C ARG A 44 -2.04 -3.17 0.57
N LEU A 45 -1.70 -3.04 -0.72
CA LEU A 45 -2.18 -1.97 -1.57
C LEU A 45 -3.50 -2.39 -2.19
N HIS A 46 -4.44 -1.45 -2.23
CA HIS A 46 -5.77 -1.69 -2.76
C HIS A 46 -6.22 -0.50 -3.60
N ALA A 47 -6.37 -0.72 -4.90
CA ALA A 47 -6.89 0.28 -5.83
C ALA A 47 -8.36 0.01 -6.13
N MET A 48 -9.17 1.04 -6.03
CA MET A 48 -10.61 0.98 -6.26
C MET A 48 -11.07 2.10 -7.19
N VAL A 49 -12.17 1.84 -7.89
CA VAL A 49 -12.88 2.86 -8.67
C VAL A 49 -13.27 4.03 -7.77
N ARG A 50 -13.01 5.26 -8.22
CA ARG A 50 -13.20 6.46 -7.41
C ARG A 50 -14.67 6.90 -7.34
N ASP A 51 -15.33 6.98 -8.49
CA ASP A 51 -16.62 7.63 -8.67
C ASP A 51 -17.59 6.77 -9.49
N GLY A 52 -18.86 7.17 -9.49
CA GLY A 52 -19.91 6.50 -10.24
C GLY A 52 -20.46 5.25 -9.56
N VAL A 53 -21.26 4.48 -10.31
CA VAL A 53 -22.00 3.31 -9.80
C VAL A 53 -21.08 2.18 -9.33
N LEU A 54 -19.85 2.13 -9.84
CA LEU A 54 -18.84 1.15 -9.46
C LEU A 54 -17.89 1.67 -8.38
N ARG A 55 -18.16 2.82 -7.76
CA ARG A 55 -17.32 3.38 -6.70
C ARG A 55 -17.01 2.33 -5.64
N GLN A 56 -15.74 2.29 -5.20
CA GLN A 56 -15.17 1.30 -4.28
C GLN A 56 -15.07 -0.14 -4.81
N CYS A 57 -15.52 -0.43 -6.03
CA CYS A 57 -15.25 -1.71 -6.67
C CYS A 57 -13.72 -1.86 -6.87
N PRO A 58 -13.13 -3.00 -6.47
CA PRO A 58 -11.70 -3.21 -6.57
C PRO A 58 -11.26 -3.35 -8.02
N VAL A 59 -10.16 -2.67 -8.37
CA VAL A 59 -9.51 -2.80 -9.68
C VAL A 59 -8.38 -3.82 -9.58
N TRP A 60 -7.52 -3.65 -8.57
CA TRP A 60 -6.45 -4.58 -8.25
C TRP A 60 -6.03 -4.48 -6.79
N THR A 61 -5.35 -5.52 -6.30
CA THR A 61 -4.66 -5.51 -5.02
C THR A 61 -3.24 -6.03 -5.17
N ALA A 62 -2.36 -5.63 -4.27
CA ALA A 62 -0.99 -6.12 -4.21
C ALA A 62 -0.55 -6.25 -2.76
N PHE A 63 0.30 -7.24 -2.48
CA PHE A 63 0.86 -7.46 -1.15
C PHE A 63 2.33 -7.06 -1.14
N VAL A 64 2.69 -6.24 -0.16
CA VAL A 64 4.06 -5.86 0.14
C VAL A 64 4.51 -6.73 1.29
N THR A 65 5.43 -7.63 0.97
CA THR A 65 6.01 -8.63 1.85
C THR A 65 7.50 -8.32 2.03
N HIS A 66 8.37 -9.32 1.89
CA HIS A 66 9.81 -9.21 2.11
C HIS A 66 10.51 -8.18 1.21
N GLN A 67 9.96 -7.83 0.04
CA GLN A 67 10.58 -6.86 -0.87
C GLN A 67 10.74 -5.47 -0.23
N SER A 68 9.90 -5.13 0.76
CA SER A 68 10.01 -3.87 1.50
C SER A 68 11.31 -3.72 2.31
N ALA A 69 12.03 -4.82 2.57
CA ALA A 69 13.32 -4.79 3.25
C ALA A 69 14.44 -4.20 2.37
N SER A 70 14.28 -4.22 1.04
CA SER A 70 15.28 -3.63 0.12
C SER A 70 15.08 -2.12 0.05
N PRO A 71 16.04 -1.25 0.40
CA PRO A 71 15.85 0.21 0.37
C PRO A 71 15.55 0.78 -1.02
N THR A 72 15.68 -0.03 -2.08
CA THR A 72 15.41 0.37 -3.46
C THR A 72 14.07 -0.12 -3.99
N TRP A 73 13.25 -0.78 -3.16
CA TRP A 73 11.95 -1.32 -3.53
C TRP A 73 10.95 -0.21 -3.90
N LEU A 74 10.98 0.90 -3.14
CA LEU A 74 10.16 2.08 -3.34
C LEU A 74 11.08 3.25 -3.71
N GLN A 75 10.84 3.86 -4.88
CA GLN A 75 11.65 4.96 -5.37
C GLN A 75 10.81 6.14 -5.84
N ARG A 76 11.17 7.34 -5.39
CA ARG A 76 10.61 8.59 -5.92
C ARG A 76 11.14 8.84 -7.34
N LYS A 77 10.25 9.03 -8.32
CA LYS A 77 10.61 9.29 -9.74
C LYS A 77 10.01 10.59 -10.30
N GLY A 78 9.74 11.54 -9.40
CA GLY A 78 9.23 12.87 -9.70
C GLY A 78 8.29 13.37 -8.61
N ARG A 79 7.71 14.56 -8.81
CA ARG A 79 6.81 15.20 -7.83
C ARG A 79 5.54 14.40 -7.54
N LYS A 80 5.08 13.60 -8.49
CA LYS A 80 3.82 12.84 -8.39
C LYS A 80 3.98 11.35 -8.65
N ARG A 81 5.22 10.85 -8.78
CA ARG A 81 5.48 9.48 -9.26
C ARG A 81 6.32 8.71 -8.29
N VAL A 82 5.87 7.49 -7.99
CA VAL A 82 6.61 6.52 -7.19
C VAL A 82 6.70 5.22 -7.97
N TRP A 83 7.86 4.59 -7.98
CA TRP A 83 8.06 3.25 -8.51
C TRP A 83 8.12 2.24 -7.38
N LEU A 84 7.46 1.11 -7.59
CA LEU A 84 7.51 -0.07 -6.76
C LEU A 84 8.14 -1.23 -7.55
N LYS A 85 9.24 -1.79 -7.05
CA LYS A 85 9.87 -2.98 -7.61
C LYS A 85 9.28 -4.25 -7.00
N ASP A 86 9.32 -5.34 -7.77
CA ASP A 86 8.94 -6.68 -7.32
C ASP A 86 7.54 -6.74 -6.70
N VAL A 87 6.61 -5.95 -7.27
CA VAL A 87 5.20 -5.95 -6.91
C VAL A 87 4.42 -6.82 -7.89
N HIS A 88 3.66 -7.76 -7.33
CA HIS A 88 2.70 -8.58 -8.05
C HIS A 88 1.28 -8.05 -7.84
N LEU A 89 0.55 -7.80 -8.94
CA LEU A 89 -0.84 -7.34 -8.89
C LEU A 89 -1.79 -8.51 -9.11
N TYR A 90 -2.80 -8.60 -8.25
CA TYR A 90 -4.00 -9.39 -8.45
C TYR A 90 -5.09 -8.48 -9.01
N VAL A 91 -5.43 -8.68 -10.28
CA VAL A 91 -6.32 -7.80 -11.05
C VAL A 91 -7.74 -8.39 -11.08
N PHE A 92 -8.74 -7.54 -10.83
CA PHE A 92 -10.16 -7.93 -10.81
C PHE A 92 -10.95 -7.39 -12.01
N CYS A 93 -10.41 -6.39 -12.72
CA CYS A 93 -11.00 -5.80 -13.93
C CYS A 93 -10.31 -6.37 -15.19
N GLN A 94 -11.06 -6.95 -16.12
CA GLN A 94 -10.50 -7.56 -17.34
C GLN A 94 -9.91 -6.53 -18.30
N GLU A 95 -10.49 -5.33 -18.29
CA GLU A 95 -10.08 -4.22 -19.14
C GLU A 95 -8.79 -3.57 -18.66
N TYR A 96 -8.41 -3.79 -17.39
CA TYR A 96 -7.22 -3.19 -16.79
C TYR A 96 -5.92 -3.74 -17.41
N ARG A 97 -5.06 -2.83 -17.88
CA ARG A 97 -3.77 -3.14 -18.51
C ARG A 97 -2.60 -2.71 -17.62
N GLN A 98 -2.21 -3.58 -16.69
CA GLN A 98 -1.09 -3.32 -15.78
C GLN A 98 0.24 -2.96 -16.49
N GLN A 99 0.42 -3.42 -17.74
CA GLN A 99 1.62 -3.15 -18.54
C GLN A 99 1.81 -1.64 -18.77
N ASN A 100 0.73 -0.86 -18.79
CA ASN A 100 0.80 0.59 -18.99
C ASN A 100 1.54 1.30 -17.85
N GLN A 101 1.57 0.71 -16.65
CA GLN A 101 2.30 1.21 -15.49
C GLN A 101 3.64 0.52 -15.25
N ARG A 102 4.00 -0.52 -16.01
CA ARG A 102 5.31 -1.16 -15.90
C ARG A 102 6.34 -0.31 -16.64
N LYS A 103 7.34 0.21 -15.91
CA LYS A 103 8.38 1.11 -16.43
C LYS A 103 9.79 0.56 -16.17
N GLY A 104 10.72 0.93 -17.06
CA GLY A 104 12.12 0.53 -16.99
C GLY A 104 12.34 -0.94 -17.31
N GLU A 105 13.62 -1.33 -17.40
CA GLU A 105 14.01 -2.69 -17.80
C GLU A 105 13.55 -3.77 -16.82
N ALA A 106 13.55 -3.45 -15.51
CA ALA A 106 13.12 -4.36 -14.46
C ALA A 106 11.60 -4.40 -14.24
N GLY A 107 10.79 -3.68 -15.04
CA GLY A 107 9.34 -3.70 -14.94
C GLY A 107 8.79 -3.16 -13.61
N ALA A 108 9.40 -2.11 -13.08
CA ALA A 108 8.91 -1.45 -11.87
C ALA A 108 7.49 -0.91 -12.10
N PHE A 109 6.61 -1.07 -11.14
CA PHE A 109 5.25 -0.57 -11.20
C PHE A 109 5.21 0.91 -10.81
N GLU A 110 4.80 1.78 -11.71
CA GLU A 110 4.68 3.22 -11.49
C GLU A 110 3.30 3.58 -10.95
N ILE A 111 3.26 4.23 -9.79
CA ILE A 111 2.07 4.86 -9.25
C ILE A 111 2.15 6.35 -9.56
N ASN A 112 1.18 6.84 -10.34
CA ASN A 112 1.02 8.25 -10.67
C ASN A 112 -0.03 8.86 -9.74
N PHE A 113 0.39 9.64 -8.75
CA PHE A 113 -0.52 10.32 -7.84
C PHE A 113 -1.13 11.58 -8.47
N VAL A 114 -2.37 11.89 -8.11
CA VAL A 114 -3.01 13.15 -8.52
C VAL A 114 -2.32 14.35 -7.85
N SER A 115 -1.96 14.22 -6.57
CA SER A 115 -1.31 15.26 -5.77
C SER A 115 0.14 14.93 -5.45
N GLU A 116 0.98 15.97 -5.38
CA GLU A 116 2.36 15.84 -4.92
C GLU A 116 2.44 15.39 -3.47
N SER A 117 1.54 15.90 -2.63
CA SER A 117 1.42 15.51 -1.21
C SER A 117 1.09 14.03 -1.06
N GLY A 118 0.15 13.49 -1.82
CA GLY A 118 -0.18 12.06 -1.76
C GLY A 118 1.05 11.21 -2.07
N ALA A 119 1.78 11.63 -3.09
CA ALA A 119 3.00 10.96 -3.47
C ALA A 119 4.10 11.10 -2.39
N ALA A 120 4.22 12.26 -1.74
CA ALA A 120 5.27 12.54 -0.76
C ALA A 120 5.09 11.75 0.55
N HIS A 121 3.86 11.59 1.02
CA HIS A 121 3.55 10.85 2.25
C HIS A 121 3.38 9.34 2.03
N PHE A 122 3.33 8.89 0.78
CA PHE A 122 3.15 7.46 0.48
C PHE A 122 4.22 6.54 1.10
N PRO A 123 5.52 6.88 1.16
CA PRO A 123 6.52 6.06 1.85
C PRO A 123 6.24 5.90 3.35
N GLU A 124 5.66 6.93 4.00
CA GLU A 124 5.33 6.90 5.43
C GLU A 124 4.24 5.87 5.75
N ALA A 125 3.45 5.47 4.75
CA ALA A 125 2.43 4.43 4.88
C ALA A 125 2.99 3.06 5.29
N PHE A 126 4.28 2.83 5.03
CA PHE A 126 5.00 1.57 5.26
C PHE A 126 5.91 1.62 6.49
N LEU A 127 5.95 2.76 7.20
CA LEU A 127 6.65 2.83 8.47
C LEU A 127 5.83 2.06 9.51
N SER A 128 6.41 1.00 10.05
CA SER A 128 5.86 0.39 11.25
C SER A 128 5.92 1.44 12.37
N ALA A 129 4.91 1.49 13.23
CA ALA A 129 4.96 2.27 14.46
C ALA A 129 6.03 1.64 15.38
N ALA A 130 7.29 1.95 15.13
CA ALA A 130 8.42 1.48 15.90
C ALA A 130 8.46 2.23 17.23
N SER A 131 7.58 1.90 18.18
CA SER A 131 7.77 2.16 19.62
C SER A 131 6.61 1.60 20.46
N GLY A 132 6.78 0.38 20.98
CA GLY A 132 6.31 0.08 22.34
C GLY A 132 7.44 0.39 23.32
N PRO A 133 7.16 0.90 24.53
CA PRO A 133 8.22 1.26 25.47
C PRO A 133 9.04 0.02 25.87
N SER A 134 10.34 0.04 25.57
CA SER A 134 11.30 -0.87 26.19
C SER A 134 11.52 -0.44 27.63
N THR A 135 10.63 -0.84 28.53
CA THR A 135 10.86 -0.76 29.98
C THR A 135 11.46 -2.07 30.45
N GLY A 136 12.69 -2.02 30.95
CA GLY A 136 13.28 -3.13 31.69
C GLY A 136 14.80 -3.21 31.66
N SER A 137 15.51 -2.10 31.91
CA SER A 137 16.87 -2.19 32.45
C SER A 137 16.78 -2.83 33.84
N HIS A 138 17.17 -4.09 33.99
CA HIS A 138 17.43 -4.67 35.29
C HIS A 138 18.64 -3.94 35.90
N GLN A 139 18.38 -3.00 36.80
CA GLN A 139 19.38 -2.49 37.72
C GLN A 139 19.81 -3.65 38.62
N ALA A 140 21.09 -4.01 38.53
CA ALA A 140 21.76 -4.79 39.55
C ALA A 140 21.77 -3.96 40.85
N ILE A 141 21.17 -4.50 41.90
CA ILE A 141 21.36 -4.00 43.26
C ILE A 141 22.57 -4.76 43.80
N GLU A 142 23.69 -4.04 43.90
CA GLU A 142 24.82 -4.41 44.74
C GLU A 142 24.51 -4.05 46.21
N ASP A 143 25.19 -4.77 47.10
CA ASP A 143 25.31 -4.61 48.55
C ASP A 143 24.21 -5.17 49.47
N ALA A 144 24.56 -6.28 50.14
CA ALA A 144 24.70 -6.23 51.60
C ALA A 144 25.68 -7.31 52.11
N LYS A 145 26.62 -6.81 52.90
CA LYS A 145 27.56 -7.48 53.80
C LYS A 145 26.85 -8.14 54.98
#